data_AF-A0A7S0ACA0-F1
#
_entry.id   AF-A0A7S0ACA0-F1
#
_cell.length_a   1.000
_cell.length_b   1.000
_cell.length_c   1.000
_cell.angle_alpha   90.00
_cell.angle_beta   90.00
_cell.angle_gamma   90.00
#
_symmetry.space_group_name_H-M   'P 1'
#
loop_
_entity.id
_entity.type
_entity.pdbx_description
1 polymer ?
#
loop_
_entity_poly.entity_id
_entity_poly.type
_entity_poly.pdbx_seq_one_letter_code
_entity_poly.pdbx_strand_id
1 'polypeptide(L)'
;FFQSCVLPKFYKDLENPDYTTKFVIYHRRFSTNTNPRWPLAQPMRVVGHNGEINTLLGNVNWIKAREAQKDETHSADEVDDLVDYDSTENIITSCNTQDIPSKLEPLIDLGRSDSANLDAVFELMCRSRHRAPCALMALVPTAYENEPALNDNPE
;
A
#
# COMPACT_ATOMS: atom_id res chain seq x y z
N PHE A 1 8.84 -23.31 -5.17
CA PHE A 1 8.21 -22.34 -6.09
C PHE A 1 6.70 -22.50 -6.03
N PHE A 2 5.96 -21.51 -5.53
CA PHE A 2 4.50 -21.52 -5.63
C PHE A 2 4.08 -21.24 -7.07
N GLN A 3 3.22 -22.10 -7.61
CA GLN A 3 2.66 -21.95 -8.95
C GLN A 3 1.27 -21.33 -8.85
N SER A 4 0.96 -20.36 -9.71
CA SER A 4 -0.34 -19.66 -9.69
C SER A 4 -1.53 -20.61 -9.82
N CYS A 5 -1.39 -21.71 -10.58
CA CYS A 5 -2.43 -22.73 -10.75
C CYS A 5 -2.75 -23.55 -9.49
N VAL A 6 -1.94 -23.44 -8.43
CA VAL A 6 -2.15 -24.14 -7.16
C VAL A 6 -2.97 -23.29 -6.19
N LEU A 7 -3.03 -21.97 -6.38
CA LEU A 7 -3.75 -21.04 -5.50
C LEU A 7 -5.23 -21.44 -5.25
N PRO A 8 -6.07 -21.71 -6.27
CA PRO A 8 -7.45 -22.13 -6.05
C PRO A 8 -7.56 -23.50 -5.38
N LYS A 9 -6.56 -24.37 -5.57
CA LYS A 9 -6.53 -25.68 -4.90
C LYS A 9 -6.22 -25.57 -3.41
N PHE A 10 -5.48 -24.53 -3.01
CA PHE A 10 -5.10 -24.26 -1.63
C PHE A 10 -6.19 -23.46 -0.88
N TYR A 11 -6.69 -22.37 -1.47
CA TYR A 11 -7.79 -21.59 -0.92
C TYR A 11 -9.11 -21.98 -1.59
N LYS A 12 -9.87 -22.86 -0.94
CA LYS A 12 -11.10 -23.45 -1.49
C LYS A 12 -12.20 -22.44 -1.77
N ASP A 13 -12.20 -21.31 -1.07
CA ASP A 13 -13.15 -20.22 -1.30
C ASP A 13 -13.03 -19.65 -2.72
N LEU A 14 -11.85 -19.72 -3.34
CA LEU A 14 -11.64 -19.27 -4.73
C LEU A 14 -12.27 -20.20 -5.77
N GLU A 15 -12.63 -21.44 -5.40
CA GLU A 15 -13.36 -22.37 -6.26
C GLU A 15 -14.89 -22.26 -6.04
N ASN A 16 -15.34 -21.49 -5.04
CA ASN A 16 -16.76 -21.32 -4.74
C ASN A 16 -17.40 -20.32 -5.71
N PRO A 17 -18.48 -20.68 -6.44
CA PRO A 17 -19.18 -19.76 -7.33
C PRO A 17 -19.80 -18.54 -6.62
N ASP A 18 -20.06 -18.61 -5.31
CA ASP A 18 -20.57 -17.48 -4.52
C ASP A 18 -19.49 -16.43 -4.23
N TYR A 19 -18.21 -16.78 -4.38
CA TYR A 19 -17.09 -15.85 -4.21
C TYR A 19 -17.01 -14.90 -5.42
N THR A 20 -17.82 -13.85 -5.37
CA THR A 20 -17.90 -12.82 -6.41
C THR A 20 -17.33 -11.49 -5.92
N THR A 21 -16.67 -10.76 -6.81
CA THR A 21 -16.09 -9.45 -6.51
C THR A 21 -16.23 -8.51 -7.70
N LYS A 22 -16.27 -7.20 -7.44
CA LYS A 22 -16.29 -6.17 -8.49
C LYS A 22 -14.93 -6.00 -9.16
N PHE A 23 -13.84 -6.25 -8.43
CA PHE A 23 -12.47 -6.14 -8.93
C PHE A 23 -11.54 -7.11 -8.20
N VAL A 24 -10.37 -7.36 -8.79
CA VAL A 24 -9.34 -8.23 -8.22
C VAL A 24 -7.96 -7.67 -8.51
N ILE A 25 -7.06 -7.78 -7.53
CA ILE A 25 -5.62 -7.58 -7.71
C ILE A 25 -4.97 -8.94 -7.46
N TYR A 26 -4.11 -9.37 -8.39
CA TYR A 26 -3.33 -10.59 -8.23
C TYR A 26 -1.86 -10.28 -8.46
N HIS A 27 -0.98 -11.04 -7.81
CA HIS A 27 0.44 -10.88 -7.97
C HIS A 27 1.16 -12.22 -7.95
N ARG A 28 2.15 -12.37 -8.84
CA ARG A 28 3.07 -13.51 -8.82
C ARG A 28 4.50 -12.98 -8.70
N ARG A 29 5.10 -13.21 -7.54
CA ARG A 29 6.47 -12.77 -7.27
C ARG A 29 7.48 -13.72 -7.93
N PHE A 30 8.46 -13.15 -8.64
CA PHE A 30 9.70 -13.83 -8.96
C PHE A 30 10.72 -13.46 -7.87
N SER A 31 11.10 -14.44 -7.04
CA SER A 31 12.03 -14.23 -5.91
C SER A 31 13.40 -14.80 -6.26
N THR A 32 14.46 -14.04 -5.99
CA THR A 32 15.85 -14.52 -6.04
C THR A 32 16.23 -15.38 -4.82
N ASN A 33 15.37 -15.44 -3.79
CA ASN A 33 15.55 -16.26 -2.59
C ASN A 33 14.86 -17.64 -2.72
N THR A 34 15.52 -18.70 -2.27
CA THR A 34 15.03 -20.09 -2.24
C THR A 34 14.17 -20.43 -1.01
N ASN A 35 14.22 -19.63 0.06
CA ASN A 35 13.41 -19.82 1.26
C ASN A 35 12.10 -19.02 1.19
N PRO A 36 10.93 -19.68 1.10
CA PRO A 36 9.65 -18.99 1.05
C PRO A 36 9.33 -18.36 2.41
N ARG A 37 8.87 -17.10 2.40
CA ARG A 37 8.30 -16.42 3.56
C ARG A 37 6.90 -15.95 3.20
N TRP A 38 5.89 -16.51 3.87
CA TRP A 38 4.48 -16.21 3.62
C TRP A 38 4.14 -14.71 3.73
N PRO A 39 4.63 -13.96 4.73
CA PRO A 39 4.32 -12.53 4.84
C PRO A 39 4.90 -11.64 3.72
N LEU A 40 5.79 -12.18 2.88
CA LEU A 40 6.35 -11.46 1.73
C LEU A 40 5.60 -11.76 0.42
N ALA A 41 4.58 -12.63 0.47
CA ALA A 41 3.68 -12.80 -0.65
C ALA A 41 2.85 -11.52 -0.85
N GLN A 42 2.50 -11.26 -2.09
CA GLN A 42 1.68 -10.12 -2.51
C GLN A 42 0.39 -10.64 -3.17
N PRO A 43 -0.68 -9.83 -3.30
CA PRO A 43 -0.79 -8.40 -2.98
C PRO A 43 -0.56 -8.08 -1.50
N MET A 44 -0.09 -6.86 -1.22
CA MET A 44 -0.10 -6.31 0.14
C MET A 44 -1.52 -5.84 0.50
N ARG A 45 -1.71 -4.98 1.51
CA ARG A 45 -3.06 -4.55 1.92
C ARG A 45 -3.74 -3.76 0.80
N VAL A 46 -3.00 -2.89 0.12
CA VAL A 46 -3.53 -1.96 -0.88
C VAL A 46 -2.71 -1.91 -2.18
N VAL A 47 -1.47 -2.42 -2.18
CA VAL A 47 -0.56 -2.37 -3.35
C VAL A 47 -0.19 -3.78 -3.85
N GLY A 48 -0.21 -3.95 -5.17
CA GLY A 48 0.55 -4.97 -5.90
C GLY A 48 1.71 -4.33 -6.65
N HIS A 49 2.95 -4.72 -6.33
CA HIS A 49 4.17 -4.09 -6.83
C HIS A 49 5.03 -5.08 -7.62
N ASN A 50 5.17 -4.82 -8.92
CA ASN A 50 6.09 -5.51 -9.82
C ASN A 50 7.30 -4.61 -10.09
N GLY A 51 8.41 -4.84 -9.41
CA GLY A 51 9.62 -4.06 -9.58
C GLY A 51 10.53 -4.16 -8.35
N GLU A 52 11.52 -3.28 -8.32
CA GLU A 52 12.42 -3.09 -7.19
C GLU A 52 12.61 -1.59 -6.94
N ILE A 53 12.42 -1.15 -5.69
CA ILE A 53 12.62 0.25 -5.31
C ILE A 53 14.09 0.45 -4.93
N ASN A 54 14.89 0.91 -5.88
CA ASN A 54 16.33 1.11 -5.70
C ASN A 54 16.69 2.23 -4.70
N THR A 55 15.75 3.11 -4.36
CA THR A 55 15.94 4.25 -3.45
C THR A 55 15.45 3.98 -2.02
N LEU A 56 15.16 2.72 -1.67
CA LEU A 56 14.51 2.33 -0.41
C LEU A 56 15.17 2.93 0.84
N LEU A 57 16.50 2.84 0.97
CA LEU A 57 17.21 3.34 2.15
C LEU A 57 16.99 4.85 2.36
N GLY A 58 17.04 5.63 1.27
CA GLY A 58 16.76 7.05 1.31
C GLY A 58 15.31 7.32 1.73
N ASN A 59 14.36 6.65 1.09
CA ASN A 59 12.93 6.80 1.39
C ASN A 59 12.61 6.47 2.86
N VAL A 60 13.20 5.38 3.38
CA VAL A 60 13.04 4.98 4.77
C VAL A 60 13.60 6.03 5.72
N ASN A 61 14.80 6.55 5.45
CA ASN A 61 15.38 7.59 6.31
C ASN A 61 14.55 8.88 6.29
N TRP A 62 14.02 9.28 5.12
CA TRP A 62 13.16 10.46 4.99
C TRP A 62 11.87 10.35 5.79
N ILE A 63 11.21 9.19 5.74
CA ILE A 63 9.97 8.98 6.48
C ILE A 63 10.25 8.88 7.99
N LYS A 64 11.34 8.21 8.43
CA LYS A 64 11.72 8.17 9.86
C LYS A 64 11.99 9.56 10.43
N ALA A 65 12.63 10.43 9.65
CA ALA A 65 12.87 11.82 10.05
C ALA A 65 11.55 12.59 10.24
N ARG A 66 10.55 12.33 9.38
CA ARG A 66 9.20 12.93 9.49
C ARG A 66 8.39 12.36 10.65
N GLU A 67 8.53 11.06 10.94
CA GLU A 67 7.91 10.45 12.12
C GLU A 67 8.41 11.09 13.41
N ALA A 68 9.71 11.39 13.51
CA ALA A 68 10.30 12.05 14.68
C ALA A 68 9.83 13.49 14.89
N GLN A 69 9.24 14.13 13.86
CA GLN A 69 8.66 15.48 13.97
C GLN A 69 7.19 15.49 14.41
N LYS A 70 6.53 14.32 14.55
CA LYS A 70 5.19 14.27 15.13
C LYS A 70 5.26 14.53 16.63
N ASP A 71 5.01 15.78 17.02
CA ASP A 71 4.72 16.15 18.41
C ASP A 71 3.51 15.37 18.93
N GLU A 72 3.49 15.07 20.23
CA GLU A 72 2.54 14.20 20.95
C GLU A 72 1.08 14.75 21.03
N THR A 73 0.53 15.35 19.98
CA THR A 73 -0.69 16.17 20.07
C THR A 73 -1.97 15.59 19.48
N HIS A 74 -1.95 14.41 18.87
CA HIS A 74 -3.19 13.82 18.34
C HIS A 74 -3.41 12.42 18.91
N SER A 75 -4.38 12.31 19.84
CA SER A 75 -4.80 11.02 20.39
C SER A 75 -5.44 10.17 19.29
N ALA A 76 -5.40 8.85 19.45
CA ALA A 76 -5.99 7.90 18.50
C ALA A 76 -7.49 8.17 18.23
N ASP A 77 -8.15 8.90 19.13
CA ASP A 77 -9.57 9.27 19.05
C ASP A 77 -9.86 10.28 17.92
N GLU A 78 -8.90 11.12 17.50
CA GLU A 78 -9.11 12.09 16.40
C GLU A 78 -8.96 11.45 15.01
N VAL A 79 -8.36 10.27 14.91
CA VAL A 79 -8.20 9.56 13.63
C VAL A 79 -9.54 9.00 13.14
N ASP A 80 -10.46 8.66 14.05
CA ASP A 80 -11.80 8.17 13.71
C ASP A 80 -12.66 9.29 13.08
N ASP A 81 -12.59 10.51 13.62
CA ASP A 81 -13.25 11.70 13.06
C ASP A 81 -12.69 12.15 11.69
N LEU A 82 -11.47 11.71 11.36
CA LEU A 82 -10.83 12.02 10.08
C LEU A 82 -11.19 11.03 8.96
N VAL A 83 -11.75 9.87 9.28
CA VAL A 83 -12.09 8.83 8.31
C VAL A 83 -13.57 8.93 7.96
N ASP A 84 -13.88 9.50 6.78
CA ASP A 84 -15.23 9.45 6.23
C ASP A 84 -15.52 8.03 5.72
N TYR A 85 -16.14 7.23 6.58
CA TYR A 85 -16.54 5.84 6.32
C TYR A 85 -17.64 5.72 5.25
N ASP A 86 -18.36 6.80 4.96
CA ASP A 86 -19.46 6.85 3.97
C ASP A 86 -18.97 7.28 2.58
N SER A 87 -17.75 7.84 2.47
CA SER A 87 -17.15 8.17 1.17
C SER A 87 -16.68 6.91 0.42
N THR A 88 -17.42 6.53 -0.62
CA THR A 88 -17.00 5.52 -1.60
C THR A 88 -15.81 5.96 -2.48
N GLU A 89 -15.32 7.20 -2.32
CA GLU A 89 -14.16 7.73 -3.05
C GLU A 89 -12.83 7.10 -2.58
N ASN A 90 -12.77 6.57 -1.35
CA ASN A 90 -11.61 5.86 -0.82
C ASN A 90 -11.87 4.35 -0.82
N ILE A 91 -11.53 3.70 -1.94
CA ILE A 91 -11.63 2.24 -2.14
C ILE A 91 -10.98 1.47 -0.96
N ILE A 92 -9.95 2.05 -0.35
CA ILE A 92 -9.18 1.47 0.76
C ILE A 92 -10.00 1.37 2.06
N THR A 93 -10.92 2.32 2.32
CA THR A 93 -11.79 2.29 3.51
C THR A 93 -12.92 1.26 3.37
N SER A 94 -13.29 0.90 2.13
CA SER A 94 -14.29 -0.14 1.86
C SER A 94 -13.77 -1.56 2.12
N CYS A 95 -12.45 -1.74 2.14
CA CYS A 95 -11.81 -2.94 2.61
C CYS A 95 -11.78 -2.88 4.13
N ASN A 96 -12.67 -3.62 4.80
CA ASN A 96 -12.73 -3.72 6.26
C ASN A 96 -11.41 -4.29 6.82
N THR A 97 -10.40 -3.43 7.00
CA THR A 97 -9.16 -3.79 7.68
C THR A 97 -9.45 -3.80 9.18
N GLN A 98 -9.93 -4.94 9.69
CA GLN A 98 -10.42 -5.12 11.06
C GLN A 98 -9.37 -4.90 12.18
N ASP A 99 -8.17 -4.45 11.87
CA ASP A 99 -7.16 -4.07 12.85
C ASP A 99 -6.79 -2.61 12.63
N ILE A 100 -7.41 -1.72 13.41
CA ILE A 100 -6.83 -0.41 13.72
C ILE A 100 -5.99 -0.66 14.98
N PRO A 101 -4.65 -0.78 14.87
CA PRO A 101 -3.82 -0.98 16.04
C PRO A 101 -4.00 0.23 16.97
N SER A 102 -4.23 -0.02 18.26
CA SER A 102 -4.29 1.01 19.31
C SER A 102 -3.02 1.85 19.44
N LYS A 103 -1.94 1.42 18.75
CA LYS A 103 -0.68 2.13 18.60
C LYS A 103 -0.20 1.95 17.17
N LEU A 104 0.03 3.05 16.44
CA LEU A 104 0.73 3.00 15.16
C LEU A 104 2.09 2.32 15.38
N GLU A 105 2.26 1.12 14.81
CA GLU A 105 3.58 0.51 14.64
C GLU A 105 4.49 1.46 13.83
N PRO A 106 5.82 1.29 13.87
CA PRO A 106 6.71 2.02 12.97
C PRO A 106 6.20 1.87 11.53
N LEU A 107 5.94 2.99 10.84
CA LEU A 107 5.32 2.97 9.51
C LEU A 107 6.19 2.18 8.52
N ILE A 108 7.50 2.26 8.72
CA ILE A 108 8.51 1.74 7.82
C ILE A 108 9.65 1.04 8.57
N ASP A 109 10.17 -0.01 7.95
CA ASP A 109 11.25 -0.83 8.51
C ASP A 109 12.12 -1.40 7.38
N LEU A 110 13.46 -1.35 7.58
CA LEU A 110 14.43 -1.99 6.67
C LEU A 110 14.34 -3.52 6.71
N GLY A 111 13.75 -4.10 7.77
CA GLY A 111 13.45 -5.53 7.85
C GLY A 111 12.30 -6.00 6.95
N ARG A 112 11.45 -5.07 6.49
CA ARG A 112 10.33 -5.33 5.57
C ARG A 112 10.79 -5.24 4.11
N SER A 113 10.05 -5.84 3.18
CA SER A 113 10.33 -5.66 1.75
C SER A 113 10.10 -4.20 1.32
N ASP A 114 10.72 -3.82 0.20
CA ASP A 114 10.47 -2.53 -0.44
C ASP A 114 8.98 -2.26 -0.69
N SER A 115 8.29 -3.28 -1.17
CA SER A 115 6.87 -3.27 -1.50
C SER A 115 6.00 -3.10 -0.26
N ALA A 116 6.39 -3.71 0.86
CA ALA A 116 5.69 -3.58 2.14
C ALA A 116 5.87 -2.17 2.74
N ASN A 117 7.05 -1.55 2.57
CA ASN A 117 7.26 -0.16 2.96
C ASN A 117 6.44 0.81 2.09
N LEU A 118 6.36 0.57 0.78
CA LEU A 118 5.51 1.35 -0.13
C LEU A 118 4.03 1.23 0.25
N ASP A 119 3.54 0.00 0.50
CA ASP A 119 2.15 -0.27 0.91
C ASP A 119 1.77 0.49 2.18
N ALA A 120 2.64 0.48 3.21
CA ALA A 120 2.38 1.16 4.48
C ALA A 120 2.26 2.68 4.32
N VAL A 121 3.17 3.31 3.57
CA VAL A 121 3.12 4.76 3.33
C VAL A 121 1.90 5.12 2.45
N PHE A 122 1.61 4.33 1.43
CA PHE A 122 0.46 4.54 0.56
C PHE A 122 -0.87 4.40 1.32
N GLU A 123 -1.00 3.38 2.19
CA GLU A 123 -2.15 3.19 3.06
C GLU A 123 -2.33 4.40 3.99
N LEU A 124 -1.25 4.88 4.63
CA LEU A 124 -1.32 6.05 5.49
C LEU A 124 -1.81 7.29 4.73
N MET A 125 -1.28 7.55 3.54
CA MET A 125 -1.71 8.69 2.72
C MET A 125 -3.20 8.58 2.36
N CYS A 126 -3.65 7.40 1.95
CA CYS A 126 -5.04 7.21 1.58
C CYS A 126 -5.99 7.34 2.77
N ARG A 127 -5.58 6.87 3.95
CA ARG A 127 -6.34 7.04 5.20
C ARG A 127 -6.32 8.49 5.70
N SER A 128 -5.28 9.27 5.36
CA SER A 128 -5.16 10.70 5.71
C SER A 128 -5.89 11.63 4.72
N ARG A 129 -6.98 11.14 4.08
CA ARG A 129 -7.83 11.86 3.11
C ARG A 129 -7.19 12.19 1.76
N HIS A 130 -6.06 11.58 1.38
CA HIS A 130 -5.59 11.69 -0.01
C HIS A 130 -6.27 10.64 -0.88
N ARG A 131 -6.77 11.05 -2.06
CA ARG A 131 -7.28 10.09 -3.06
C ARG A 131 -6.13 9.20 -3.53
N ALA A 132 -6.41 7.92 -3.79
CA ALA A 132 -5.39 6.95 -4.22
C ALA A 132 -4.51 7.44 -5.40
N PRO A 133 -5.04 8.09 -6.45
CA PRO A 133 -4.20 8.66 -7.51
C PRO A 133 -3.26 9.77 -7.03
N CYS A 134 -3.72 10.65 -6.14
CA CYS A 134 -2.90 11.73 -5.57
C CYS A 134 -1.80 11.16 -4.67
N ALA A 135 -2.12 10.15 -3.86
CA ALA A 135 -1.13 9.45 -3.04
C ALA A 135 -0.08 8.75 -3.91
N LEU A 136 -0.49 8.15 -5.02
CA LEU A 136 0.42 7.51 -5.95
C LEU A 136 1.36 8.53 -6.61
N MET A 137 0.83 9.66 -7.10
CA MET A 137 1.63 10.73 -7.69
C MET A 137 2.61 11.35 -6.70
N ALA A 138 2.26 11.44 -5.41
CA ALA A 138 3.16 11.93 -4.38
C ALA A 138 4.32 10.97 -4.08
N LEU A 139 4.11 9.66 -4.19
CA LEU A 139 5.12 8.63 -3.89
C LEU A 139 5.95 8.21 -5.11
N VAL A 140 5.32 8.18 -6.29
CA VAL A 140 5.90 7.78 -7.56
C VAL A 140 5.52 8.81 -8.62
N PRO A 141 6.10 10.03 -8.56
CA PRO A 141 5.78 11.08 -9.51
C PRO A 141 6.28 10.73 -10.91
N THR A 142 5.58 11.23 -11.92
CA THR A 142 6.03 11.22 -13.30
C THR A 142 7.23 12.15 -13.48
N ALA A 143 8.12 11.83 -14.42
CA ALA A 143 9.14 12.76 -14.87
C ALA A 143 8.46 13.84 -15.75
N TYR A 144 8.08 14.95 -15.13
CA TYR A 144 7.27 15.99 -15.77
C TYR A 144 8.09 17.00 -16.59
N GLU A 145 9.38 17.17 -16.27
CA GLU A 145 10.22 18.15 -16.95
C GLU A 145 10.40 17.80 -18.44
N ASN A 146 10.02 18.74 -19.31
CA ASN A 146 10.06 18.61 -20.77
C ASN A 146 9.10 17.56 -21.36
N GLU A 147 8.02 17.21 -20.64
CA GLU A 147 7.00 16.31 -21.16
C GLU A 147 6.01 17.08 -22.07
N PRO A 148 5.99 16.84 -23.40
CA PRO A 148 5.18 17.64 -24.32
C PRO A 148 3.67 17.51 -24.07
N ALA A 149 3.23 16.40 -23.49
CA ALA A 149 1.83 16.15 -23.14
C ALA A 149 1.32 17.05 -21.99
N LEU A 150 2.21 17.66 -21.20
CA LEU A 150 1.86 18.54 -20.09
C LEU A 150 1.87 20.03 -20.46
N ASN A 151 2.21 20.38 -21.71
CA ASN A 151 2.24 21.78 -22.17
C ASN A 151 0.86 22.47 -22.07
N ASP A 152 -0.22 21.72 -22.29
CA ASP A 152 -1.60 22.23 -22.27
C ASP A 152 -2.29 22.09 -20.91
N ASN A 153 -1.69 21.34 -19.96
CA ASN A 153 -2.18 21.13 -18.60
C ASN A 153 -1.00 21.04 -17.63
N PRO A 154 -0.37 22.18 -17.28
CA PRO A 154 0.68 22.20 -16.27
C PRO A 154 0.09 21.76 -14.91
N GLU A 155 0.85 20.94 -14.19
CA GLU A 155 0.48 20.34 -12.90
C GLU A 155 0.20 21.35 -11.79
#